data_AF-A0A285BTR4-F1
#
_entry.id   AF-A0A285BTR4-F1
#
_cell.length_a   1.000
_cell.length_b   1.000
_cell.length_c   1.000
_cell.angle_alpha   90.00
_cell.angle_beta   90.00
_cell.angle_gamma   90.00
#
_symmetry.space_group_name_H-M   'P 1'
#
loop_
_entity.id
_entity.type
_entity.pdbx_description
1 polymer ?
#
loop_
_entity_poly.entity_id
_entity_poly.type
_entity_poly.pdbx_seq_one_letter_code
_entity_poly.pdbx_strand_id
1 'polypeptide(L)'
;MTTRKSLLVALAGAAALAIGATAFLPGGQSEADEFKASAKSAEFCRTAAPLDLQQTEQLTPHKREHIIEDLNDGLPEGAAEDFGRLLAWYEHPEPEHEEAARESSYAVGEFIELVCADINIGGIRASR
;
A
#
# COMPACT_ATOMS: atom_id res chain seq x y z
N MET A 1 -18.73 -13.09 -64.56
CA MET A 1 -17.36 -12.84 -65.03
C MET A 1 -16.83 -11.59 -64.34
N THR A 2 -15.77 -11.75 -63.53
CA THR A 2 -14.63 -10.81 -63.28
C THR A 2 -14.94 -9.34 -62.94
N THR A 3 -14.89 -8.92 -61.67
CA THR A 3 -13.73 -8.45 -60.83
C THR A 3 -13.40 -6.95 -60.92
N ARG A 4 -13.00 -6.41 -59.74
CA ARG A 4 -12.37 -5.09 -59.42
C ARG A 4 -13.39 -3.98 -59.06
N LYS A 5 -13.28 -3.20 -57.97
CA LYS A 5 -12.15 -2.80 -57.10
C LYS A 5 -12.69 -2.31 -55.74
N SER A 6 -12.01 -2.73 -54.67
CA SER A 6 -11.53 -1.96 -53.51
C SER A 6 -12.28 -0.70 -53.03
N LEU A 7 -12.71 -0.69 -51.76
CA LEU A 7 -12.31 0.38 -50.82
C LEU A 7 -12.32 -0.16 -49.37
N LEU A 8 -11.15 -0.15 -48.75
CA LEU A 8 -10.97 -0.26 -47.30
C LEU A 8 -11.48 1.04 -46.67
N VAL A 9 -12.34 0.93 -45.65
CA VAL A 9 -12.43 1.94 -44.60
C VAL A 9 -12.35 1.21 -43.27
N ALA A 10 -11.16 1.29 -42.67
CA ALA A 10 -10.95 0.94 -41.28
C ALA A 10 -11.63 2.02 -40.41
N LEU A 11 -12.69 1.64 -39.70
CA LEU A 11 -13.12 2.35 -38.49
C LEU A 11 -12.71 1.52 -37.29
N ALA A 12 -11.58 1.91 -36.72
CA ALA A 12 -11.23 1.61 -35.35
C ALA A 12 -12.09 2.47 -34.41
N GLY A 13 -12.43 1.91 -33.24
CA GLY A 13 -13.14 2.59 -32.16
C GLY A 13 -14.58 2.09 -32.01
N ALA A 14 -15.04 1.53 -30.91
CA ALA A 14 -14.56 1.60 -29.54
C ALA A 14 -14.67 0.22 -28.85
N ALA A 15 -13.56 -0.26 -28.29
CA ALA A 15 -13.64 -1.21 -27.19
C ALA A 15 -14.10 -0.40 -25.98
N ALA A 16 -15.39 -0.45 -25.67
CA ALA A 16 -15.92 0.03 -24.41
C ALA A 16 -15.30 -0.85 -23.31
N LEU A 17 -14.20 -0.39 -22.74
CA LEU A 17 -13.71 -0.88 -21.46
C LEU A 17 -14.81 -0.58 -20.45
N ALA A 18 -15.54 -1.64 -20.08
CA ALA A 18 -16.38 -1.65 -18.92
C ALA A 18 -15.50 -1.20 -17.74
N ILE A 19 -15.74 0.02 -17.26
CA ILE A 19 -15.22 0.46 -15.97
C ILE A 19 -15.99 -0.37 -14.97
N GLY A 20 -15.42 -1.54 -14.65
CA GLY A 20 -15.89 -2.37 -13.56
C GLY A 20 -15.84 -1.49 -12.32
N ALA A 21 -16.99 -1.31 -11.70
CA ALA A 21 -17.06 -0.91 -10.31
C ALA A 21 -16.23 -1.92 -9.51
N THR A 22 -15.00 -1.57 -9.19
CA THR A 22 -14.21 -2.29 -8.20
C THR A 22 -14.89 -2.03 -6.87
N ALA A 23 -15.72 -2.99 -6.51
CA ALA A 23 -16.16 -3.19 -5.14
C ALA A 23 -14.96 -3.04 -4.21
N PHE A 24 -15.14 -2.30 -3.13
CA PHE A 24 -14.35 -2.43 -1.91
C PHE A 24 -14.38 -3.92 -1.51
N LEU A 25 -13.41 -4.69 -1.96
CA LEU A 25 -13.10 -6.00 -1.45
C LEU A 25 -12.04 -5.79 -0.36
N PRO A 26 -12.13 -6.48 0.80
CA PRO A 26 -11.09 -6.47 1.81
C PRO A 26 -9.84 -7.16 1.26
N GLY A 27 -9.07 -6.44 0.43
CA GLY A 27 -7.93 -6.95 -0.34
C GLY A 27 -6.60 -6.90 0.40
N GLY A 28 -6.54 -6.24 1.57
CA GLY A 28 -5.30 -6.07 2.32
C GLY A 28 -4.68 -7.38 2.82
N GLN A 29 -5.51 -8.38 3.16
CA GLN A 29 -5.02 -9.69 3.63
C GLN A 29 -4.34 -10.49 2.51
N SER A 30 -4.97 -10.58 1.34
CA SER A 30 -4.37 -11.28 0.19
C SER A 30 -3.10 -10.59 -0.30
N GLU A 31 -3.09 -9.26 -0.30
CA GLU A 31 -1.93 -8.48 -0.70
C GLU A 31 -0.76 -8.65 0.27
N ALA A 32 -1.02 -8.59 1.58
CA ALA A 32 0.00 -8.85 2.60
C ALA A 32 0.54 -10.28 2.53
N ASP A 33 -0.31 -11.28 2.31
CA ASP A 33 0.10 -12.69 2.16
C ASP A 33 0.99 -12.90 0.93
N GLU A 34 0.63 -12.30 -0.20
CA GLU A 34 1.46 -12.33 -1.42
C GLU A 34 2.80 -11.62 -1.22
N PHE A 35 2.79 -10.44 -0.61
CA PHE A 35 4.02 -9.69 -0.32
C PHE A 35 4.92 -10.43 0.67
N LYS A 36 4.34 -11.06 1.69
CA LYS A 36 5.04 -11.88 2.68
C LYS A 36 5.80 -13.05 2.04
N ALA A 37 5.23 -13.65 0.99
CA ALA A 37 5.88 -14.71 0.22
C ALA A 37 6.96 -14.21 -0.75
N SER A 38 7.08 -12.90 -0.96
CA SER A 38 8.07 -12.31 -1.86
C SER A 38 9.49 -12.32 -1.28
N ALA A 39 10.49 -12.11 -2.14
CA ALA A 39 11.88 -11.97 -1.71
C ALA A 39 12.17 -10.70 -0.89
N LYS A 40 11.26 -9.72 -0.90
CA LYS A 40 11.42 -8.42 -0.23
C LYS A 40 10.99 -8.44 1.24
N SER A 41 10.14 -9.39 1.64
CA SER A 41 9.53 -9.41 2.97
C SER A 41 10.57 -9.45 4.11
N ALA A 42 11.67 -10.16 3.91
CA ALA A 42 12.75 -10.24 4.91
C ALA A 42 13.45 -8.88 5.13
N GLU A 43 13.66 -8.11 4.07
CA GLU A 43 14.24 -6.78 4.18
C GLU A 43 13.24 -5.79 4.78
N PHE A 44 12.00 -5.81 4.28
CA PHE A 44 10.89 -5.04 4.82
C PHE A 44 10.75 -5.22 6.35
N CYS A 45 10.74 -6.46 6.85
CA CYS A 45 10.62 -6.69 8.29
C CYS A 45 11.85 -6.26 9.10
N ARG A 46 13.06 -6.25 8.52
CA ARG A 46 14.24 -5.69 9.20
C ARG A 46 14.13 -4.17 9.31
N THR A 47 13.66 -3.51 8.25
CA THR A 47 13.43 -2.07 8.23
C THR A 47 12.33 -1.66 9.21
N ALA A 48 11.26 -2.47 9.32
CA ALA A 48 10.14 -2.20 10.21
C ALA A 48 10.46 -2.49 11.70
N ALA A 49 11.49 -3.28 12.01
CA ALA A 49 11.80 -3.72 13.37
C ALA A 49 11.88 -2.60 14.43
N PRO A 50 12.40 -1.39 14.15
CA PRO A 50 12.41 -0.31 15.13
C PRO A 50 11.01 0.20 15.49
N LEU A 51 10.02 0.07 14.59
CA LEU A 51 8.63 0.51 14.82
C LEU A 51 7.90 -0.36 15.84
N ASP A 52 8.46 -1.49 16.25
CA ASP A 52 7.89 -2.33 17.29
C ASP A 52 7.74 -1.53 18.59
N LEU A 53 6.56 -1.62 19.21
CA LEU A 53 6.20 -0.85 20.41
C LEU A 53 7.22 -1.01 21.54
N GLN A 54 7.90 -2.16 21.65
CA GLN A 54 8.94 -2.39 22.65
C GLN A 54 10.19 -1.51 22.44
N GLN A 55 10.35 -0.91 21.26
CA GLN A 55 11.47 -0.07 20.86
C GLN A 55 11.07 1.39 20.57
N THR A 56 9.77 1.67 20.42
CA THR A 56 9.24 2.98 20.00
C THR A 56 9.52 4.17 20.92
N GLU A 57 9.80 3.96 22.21
CA GLU A 57 10.15 5.08 23.12
C GLU A 57 11.41 5.84 22.68
N GLN A 58 12.23 5.25 21.80
CA GLN A 58 13.47 5.83 21.28
C GLN A 58 13.32 6.48 19.89
N LEU A 59 12.12 6.41 19.30
CA LEU A 59 11.85 6.88 17.94
C LEU A 59 11.26 8.30 17.95
N THR A 60 12.05 9.25 17.47
CA THR A 60 11.54 10.59 17.14
C THR A 60 10.60 10.52 15.94
N PRO A 61 9.67 11.47 15.78
CA PRO A 61 8.79 11.54 14.62
C PRO A 61 9.57 11.49 13.29
N HIS A 62 10.66 12.25 13.20
CA HIS A 62 11.51 12.28 12.00
C HIS A 62 12.17 10.93 11.67
N LYS A 63 12.60 10.16 12.68
CA LYS A 63 13.15 8.82 12.44
C LYS A 63 12.07 7.84 11.99
N ARG A 64 10.83 8.01 12.49
CA ARG A 64 9.69 7.20 12.09
C ARG A 64 9.35 7.45 10.62
N GLU A 65 9.30 8.71 10.21
CA GLU A 65 9.11 9.12 8.82
C GLU A 65 10.11 8.43 7.88
N HIS A 66 11.41 8.51 8.15
CA HIS A 66 12.44 7.82 7.35
C HIS A 66 12.22 6.31 7.25
N ILE A 67 11.82 5.65 8.33
CA ILE A 67 11.53 4.22 8.30
C ILE A 67 10.31 3.93 7.42
N ILE A 68 9.24 4.74 7.51
CA ILE A 68 8.06 4.58 6.66
C ILE A 68 8.41 4.83 5.19
N GLU A 69 9.30 5.78 4.89
CA GLU A 69 9.81 6.04 3.55
C GLU A 69 10.56 4.81 3.00
N ASP A 70 11.49 4.25 3.77
CA ASP A 70 12.22 3.04 3.40
C ASP A 70 11.29 1.82 3.19
N LEU A 71 10.21 1.72 3.97
CA LEU A 71 9.22 0.64 3.86
C LEU A 71 8.31 0.77 2.64
N ASN A 72 8.10 1.98 2.13
CA ASN A 72 7.23 2.24 0.98
C ASN A 72 7.83 1.69 -0.34
N ASP A 73 9.15 1.47 -0.38
CA ASP A 73 9.81 1.04 -1.60
C ASP A 73 9.37 -0.38 -2.03
N GLY A 74 8.75 -0.44 -3.21
CA GLY A 74 8.45 -1.69 -3.87
C GLY A 74 7.34 -2.52 -3.22
N LEU A 75 6.47 -1.84 -2.46
CA LEU A 75 5.18 -2.35 -2.00
C LEU A 75 4.21 -2.58 -3.16
N PRO A 76 3.20 -3.45 -2.96
CA PRO A 76 2.04 -3.52 -3.84
C PRO A 76 1.24 -2.21 -3.80
N GLU A 77 0.49 -1.92 -4.86
CA GLU A 77 -0.15 -0.62 -5.10
C GLU A 77 -1.09 -0.19 -3.97
N GLY A 78 -1.89 -1.13 -3.43
CA GLY A 78 -2.81 -0.84 -2.33
C GLY A 78 -2.09 -0.34 -1.08
N ALA A 79 -1.11 -1.10 -0.59
CA ALA A 79 -0.28 -0.69 0.54
C ALA A 79 0.50 0.59 0.25
N ALA A 80 1.08 0.74 -0.96
CA ALA A 80 1.87 1.92 -1.32
C ALA A 80 1.06 3.23 -1.24
N GLU A 81 -0.24 3.21 -1.55
CA GLU A 81 -1.11 4.40 -1.42
C GLU A 81 -1.24 4.86 0.04
N ASP A 82 -1.42 3.93 0.98
CA ASP A 82 -1.54 4.26 2.41
C ASP A 82 -0.23 4.75 3.00
N PHE A 83 0.89 4.10 2.65
CA PHE A 83 2.23 4.56 3.03
C PHE A 83 2.49 5.97 2.48
N GLY A 84 2.18 6.21 1.19
CA GLY A 84 2.34 7.51 0.55
C GLY A 84 1.50 8.60 1.20
N ARG A 85 0.24 8.32 1.56
CA ARG A 85 -0.64 9.29 2.23
C ARG A 85 -0.14 9.65 3.62
N LEU A 86 0.35 8.67 4.38
CA LEU A 86 0.93 8.91 5.69
C LEU A 86 2.20 9.77 5.60
N LEU A 87 3.07 9.48 4.63
CA LEU A 87 4.29 10.27 4.38
C LEU A 87 3.96 11.71 3.98
N ALA A 88 2.98 11.92 3.09
CA ALA A 88 2.55 13.25 2.70
C ALA A 88 2.07 14.09 3.89
N TRP A 89 1.41 13.46 4.87
CA TRP A 89 0.99 14.14 6.09
C TRP A 89 2.17 14.45 7.03
N TYR A 90 3.19 13.59 7.11
CA TYR A 90 4.43 13.92 7.85
C TYR A 90 5.16 15.12 7.25
N GLU A 91 5.21 15.23 5.92
CA GLU A 91 5.82 16.36 5.22
C GLU A 91 5.01 17.66 5.40
N HIS A 92 3.67 17.56 5.33
CA HIS A 92 2.74 18.68 5.41
C HIS A 92 1.54 18.36 6.32
N PRO A 93 1.68 18.55 7.65
CA PRO A 93 0.64 18.20 8.61
C PRO A 93 -0.50 19.25 8.62
N GLU A 94 -1.38 19.14 7.64
CA GLU A 94 -2.57 19.98 7.48
C GLU A 94 -3.76 19.37 8.26
N PRO A 95 -4.47 20.15 9.11
CA PRO A 95 -5.59 19.64 9.92
C PRO A 95 -6.70 18.96 9.13
N GLU A 96 -6.99 19.43 7.91
CA GLU A 96 -7.98 18.86 6.99
C GLU A 96 -7.64 17.44 6.52
N HIS A 97 -6.39 17.02 6.67
CA HIS A 97 -5.89 15.70 6.25
C HIS A 97 -5.59 14.77 7.43
N GLU A 98 -5.74 15.24 8.68
CA GLU A 98 -5.42 14.45 9.88
C GLU A 98 -6.23 13.14 9.98
N GLU A 99 -7.52 13.16 9.67
CA GLU A 99 -8.35 11.96 9.74
C GLU A 99 -7.93 10.91 8.71
N ALA A 100 -7.69 11.33 7.47
CA ALA A 100 -7.22 10.44 6.41
C ALA A 100 -5.81 9.90 6.70
N ALA A 101 -4.92 10.72 7.25
CA ALA A 101 -3.59 10.29 7.68
C ALA A 101 -3.66 9.28 8.82
N ARG A 102 -4.59 9.47 9.77
CA ARG A 102 -4.83 8.53 10.86
C ARG A 102 -5.34 7.19 10.33
N GLU A 103 -6.28 7.18 9.38
CA GLU A 103 -6.74 5.95 8.73
C GLU A 103 -5.59 5.20 8.05
N SER A 104 -4.79 5.89 7.24
CA SER A 104 -3.61 5.29 6.61
C SER A 104 -2.58 4.82 7.63
N SER A 105 -2.43 5.50 8.78
CA SER A 105 -1.54 5.01 9.85
C SER A 105 -1.96 3.66 10.42
N TYR A 106 -3.27 3.38 10.49
CA TYR A 106 -3.78 2.08 10.89
C TYR A 106 -3.55 1.03 9.80
N ALA A 107 -3.82 1.35 8.54
CA ALA A 107 -3.60 0.44 7.42
C ALA A 107 -2.10 0.07 7.25
N VAL A 108 -1.20 1.04 7.39
CA VAL A 108 0.26 0.84 7.41
C VAL A 108 0.66 -0.11 8.54
N GLY A 109 0.17 0.14 9.76
CA GLY A 109 0.44 -0.71 10.92
C GLY A 109 -0.08 -2.14 10.74
N GLU A 110 -1.32 -2.30 10.26
CA GLU A 110 -1.93 -3.59 9.93
C GLU A 110 -1.09 -4.38 8.92
N PHE A 111 -0.71 -3.74 7.82
CA PHE A 111 0.10 -4.38 6.78
C PHE A 111 1.42 -4.89 7.34
N ILE A 112 2.12 -4.06 8.13
CA ILE A 112 3.38 -4.46 8.78
C ILE A 112 3.17 -5.67 9.71
N GLU A 113 2.14 -5.67 10.54
CA GLU A 113 1.86 -6.77 11.47
C GLU A 113 1.44 -8.07 10.76
N LEU A 114 0.76 -7.99 9.61
CA LEU A 114 0.41 -9.15 8.78
C LEU A 114 1.65 -9.78 8.13
N VAL A 115 2.55 -8.94 7.61
CA VAL A 115 3.78 -9.38 6.94
C VAL A 115 4.82 -9.87 7.97
N CYS A 116 5.00 -9.16 9.09
CA CYS A 116 6.08 -9.36 10.05
C CYS A 116 5.58 -9.95 11.38
N ALA A 117 5.74 -11.26 11.55
CA ALA A 117 5.16 -12.02 12.67
C ALA A 117 5.59 -11.57 14.08
N ASP A 118 6.76 -10.94 14.21
CA ASP A 118 7.40 -10.55 15.47
C ASP A 118 7.30 -9.05 15.78
N ILE A 119 6.67 -8.26 14.90
CA ILE A 119 6.50 -6.82 15.07
C ILE A 119 5.09 -6.53 15.57
N ASN A 120 4.97 -5.69 16.60
CA ASN A 120 3.71 -5.19 17.13
C ASN A 120 3.76 -3.66 17.18
N ILE A 121 3.00 -3.01 16.31
CA ILE A 121 2.89 -1.55 16.21
C ILE A 121 1.65 -1.06 17.00
N GLY A 122 0.82 -1.98 17.49
CA GLY A 122 -0.32 -1.71 18.38
C GLY A 122 -1.68 -1.90 17.73
N GLY A 123 -1.76 -2.61 16.60
CA GLY A 123 -2.95 -2.65 15.74
C GLY A 123 -3.83 -3.92 15.80
N ILE A 124 -3.27 -5.14 15.94
CA ILE A 124 -4.03 -6.38 15.65
C ILE A 124 -3.85 -7.50 16.68
N ARG A 125 -2.93 -7.41 17.64
CA ARG A 125 -2.93 -8.37 18.75
C ARG A 125 -3.95 -7.98 19.82
N ALA A 126 -5.19 -8.45 19.64
CA ALA A 126 -6.05 -8.74 20.78
C ALA A 126 -5.21 -9.58 21.76
N SER A 127 -4.95 -9.02 22.93
CA SER A 127 -4.37 -9.73 24.08
C SER A 127 -5.05 -11.10 24.18
N ARG A 128 -4.28 -12.18 23.97
CA ARG A 128 -4.74 -13.52 24.34
C ARG A 128 -4.86 -13.62 25.86
#